data_AF-A0A6I3KRC8-F1
#
_entry.id   AF-A0A6I3KRC8-F1
#
_cell.length_a   1.000
_cell.length_b   1.000
_cell.length_c   1.000
_cell.angle_alpha   90.00
_cell.angle_beta   90.00
_cell.angle_gamma   90.00
#
_symmetry.space_group_name_H-M   'P 1'
#
loop_
_entity.id
_entity.type
_entity.pdbx_description
1 polymer ?
#
loop_
_entity_poly.entity_id
_entity_poly.type
_entity_poly.pdbx_seq_one_letter_code
_entity_poly.pdbx_strand_id
1 'polypeptide(L)'
;MTDSTVRIRHYPDGLRGIVPVGAPAALDAAPGPDTLVLEVIGGYLIWNVLAGQRLPAALIDDVDAAQEWVWAIYGLPVAAALDSGDREAEAPAAPALPALAVSARRLAYAHWASRWWPASTLDGIATLDPALLDRDIALLTEECESLVDGADVLAPPAPAVIETSLRASDYALAAGDGARPAGALVLARGTGGWDWRACPPGLVDASESAVSWQLVRDAGATAVAISVAAHPDLPAAVPAHLRPWARIDTGHSELDTELRAADDTWIGESVLPAPASTVRIAIHVPGFGPDTGPRSTSAPADAALRQLVRDFASTRLREAAAPTVGHTDLFAPLLAEIAAAAADSDF
;
A
#
# COMPACT_ATOMS: atom_id res chain seq x y z
N MET A 1 -3.65 -23.79 -21.81
CA MET A 1 -2.26 -23.59 -21.38
C MET A 1 -1.68 -22.50 -22.24
N THR A 2 -1.55 -21.29 -21.71
CA THR A 2 -0.80 -20.23 -22.40
C THR A 2 0.67 -20.49 -22.09
N ASP A 3 1.42 -21.00 -23.06
CA ASP A 3 2.89 -21.07 -23.00
C ASP A 3 3.39 -19.65 -22.74
N SER A 4 3.84 -19.42 -21.52
CA SER A 4 4.44 -18.15 -21.12
C SER A 4 5.93 -18.32 -21.27
N THR A 5 6.64 -17.37 -21.86
CA THR A 5 8.11 -17.45 -21.96
C THR A 5 8.72 -16.57 -20.87
N VAL A 6 9.79 -17.05 -20.25
CA VAL A 6 10.60 -16.25 -19.31
C VAL A 6 12.00 -16.07 -19.86
N ARG A 7 12.64 -14.97 -19.46
CA ARG A 7 14.04 -14.68 -19.72
C ARG A 7 14.82 -14.75 -18.41
N ILE A 8 15.90 -15.51 -18.42
CA ILE A 8 16.85 -15.62 -17.32
C ILE A 8 18.00 -14.66 -17.60
N ARG A 9 18.37 -13.84 -16.61
CA ARG A 9 19.44 -12.84 -16.73
C ARG A 9 20.39 -12.92 -15.55
N HIS A 10 21.68 -12.70 -15.81
CA HIS A 10 22.70 -12.53 -14.78
C HIS A 10 22.97 -11.05 -14.53
N TYR A 11 22.82 -10.62 -13.29
CA TYR A 11 23.16 -9.27 -12.86
C TYR A 11 24.62 -9.17 -12.40
N PRO A 12 25.24 -7.98 -12.46
CA PRO A 12 26.67 -7.79 -12.15
C PRO A 12 27.04 -8.06 -10.69
N ASP A 13 26.07 -7.99 -9.78
CA ASP A 13 26.17 -8.23 -8.34
C ASP A 13 26.11 -9.73 -7.98
N GLY A 14 25.93 -10.61 -8.97
CA GLY A 14 25.82 -12.05 -8.78
C GLY A 14 24.38 -12.57 -8.76
N LEU A 15 23.39 -11.67 -8.71
CA LEU A 15 21.97 -12.05 -8.69
C LEU A 15 21.52 -12.64 -10.03
N ARG A 16 20.52 -13.51 -9.96
CA ARG A 16 19.85 -14.13 -11.11
C ARG A 16 18.42 -13.61 -11.20
N GLY A 17 18.03 -13.07 -12.35
CA GLY A 17 16.66 -12.66 -12.61
C GLY A 17 15.91 -13.65 -13.49
N ILE A 18 14.71 -14.05 -13.12
CA ILE A 18 13.75 -14.72 -14.02
C ILE A 18 12.65 -13.71 -14.31
N VAL A 19 12.50 -13.30 -15.57
CA VAL A 19 11.55 -12.24 -15.96
C VAL A 19 10.58 -12.76 -17.01
N PRO A 20 9.25 -12.79 -16.74
CA PRO A 20 8.26 -13.09 -17.76
C PRO A 20 8.36 -12.11 -18.94
N VAL A 21 8.34 -12.63 -20.17
CA VAL A 21 8.37 -11.80 -21.37
C VAL A 21 7.10 -10.94 -21.42
N GLY A 22 7.27 -9.62 -21.52
CA GLY A 22 6.16 -8.65 -21.48
C GLY A 22 5.80 -8.17 -20.07
N ALA A 23 6.51 -8.63 -19.03
CA ALA A 23 6.43 -8.00 -17.72
C ALA A 23 7.11 -6.62 -17.76
N PRO A 24 6.55 -5.59 -17.07
CA PRO A 24 7.32 -4.38 -16.82
C PRO A 24 8.62 -4.78 -16.12
N ALA A 25 9.70 -4.05 -16.37
CA ALA A 25 11.00 -4.29 -15.75
C ALA A 25 10.92 -4.00 -14.24
N ALA A 26 10.27 -4.88 -13.49
CA ALA A 26 9.94 -4.72 -12.07
C ALA A 26 11.16 -4.92 -11.16
N LEU A 27 12.23 -5.53 -11.68
CA LEU A 27 13.43 -5.84 -10.90
C LEU A 27 14.34 -4.63 -10.66
N ASP A 28 14.21 -3.56 -11.45
CA ASP A 28 15.16 -2.43 -11.42
C ASP A 28 14.63 -1.18 -10.69
N ALA A 29 13.39 -1.21 -10.17
CA ALA A 29 12.75 -0.09 -9.49
C ALA A 29 12.45 -0.43 -8.02
N ALA A 30 12.54 0.58 -7.13
CA ALA A 30 12.15 0.40 -5.74
C ALA A 30 10.66 0.01 -5.63
N PRO A 31 10.30 -0.99 -4.82
CA PRO A 31 8.93 -1.49 -4.75
C PRO A 31 7.97 -0.39 -4.31
N GLY A 32 6.90 -0.23 -5.09
CA GLY A 32 5.86 0.77 -4.90
C GLY A 32 4.54 0.18 -4.38
N PRO A 33 3.50 1.02 -4.23
CA PRO A 33 2.16 0.57 -3.86
C PRO A 33 1.50 -0.32 -4.92
N ASP A 34 2.13 -0.55 -6.06
CA ASP A 34 1.70 -1.45 -7.13
C ASP A 34 2.48 -2.76 -7.17
N THR A 35 3.44 -2.98 -6.26
CA THR A 35 4.35 -4.12 -6.28
C THR A 35 4.00 -5.11 -5.17
N LEU A 36 3.75 -6.38 -5.54
CA LEU A 36 3.66 -7.51 -4.62
C LEU A 36 5.04 -8.14 -4.50
N VAL A 37 5.49 -8.42 -3.28
CA VAL A 37 6.76 -9.11 -3.02
C VAL A 37 6.51 -10.25 -2.06
N LEU A 38 7.11 -11.40 -2.33
CA LEU A 38 7.14 -12.57 -1.44
C LEU A 38 8.59 -13.04 -1.32
N GLU A 39 9.08 -13.17 -0.09
CA GLU A 39 10.38 -13.78 0.19
C GLU A 39 10.26 -15.30 0.06
N VAL A 40 11.26 -15.91 -0.56
CA VAL A 40 11.32 -17.35 -0.79
C VAL A 40 12.73 -17.84 -0.52
N ILE A 41 12.88 -19.15 -0.33
CA ILE A 41 14.19 -19.78 -0.12
C ILE A 41 15.12 -19.43 -1.30
N GLY A 42 16.19 -18.68 -1.03
CA GLY A 42 17.16 -18.27 -2.04
C GLY A 42 16.71 -17.14 -2.98
N GLY A 43 15.68 -16.36 -2.62
CA GLY A 43 15.31 -15.17 -3.39
C GLY A 43 13.97 -14.52 -3.06
N TYR A 44 13.43 -13.80 -4.04
CA TYR A 44 12.15 -13.08 -3.94
C TYR A 44 11.33 -13.26 -5.20
N LEU A 45 10.02 -13.40 -5.04
CA LEU A 45 9.03 -13.37 -6.11
C LEU A 45 8.32 -12.02 -6.13
N ILE A 46 8.18 -11.45 -7.33
CA ILE A 46 7.68 -10.09 -7.54
C ILE A 46 6.57 -10.12 -8.59
N TRP A 47 5.44 -9.50 -8.26
CA TRP A 47 4.35 -9.23 -9.21
C TRP A 47 4.00 -7.75 -9.19
N ASN A 48 3.32 -7.30 -10.24
CA ASN A 48 2.58 -6.05 -10.19
C ASN A 48 1.11 -6.35 -9.88
N VAL A 49 0.54 -5.70 -8.85
CA VAL A 49 -0.83 -5.96 -8.38
C VAL A 49 -1.88 -5.58 -9.43
N LEU A 50 -1.59 -4.56 -10.23
CA LEU A 50 -2.45 -4.07 -11.31
C LEU A 50 -2.27 -4.86 -12.61
N ALA A 51 -1.19 -5.65 -12.72
CA ALA A 51 -0.94 -6.48 -13.89
C ALA A 51 -1.66 -7.83 -13.77
N GLY A 52 -2.32 -8.25 -14.85
CA GLY A 52 -2.94 -9.58 -14.96
C GLY A 52 -1.95 -10.74 -15.09
N GLN A 53 -0.68 -10.55 -14.76
CA GLN A 53 0.38 -11.54 -14.91
C GLN A 53 0.23 -12.65 -13.88
N ARG A 54 0.31 -13.90 -14.35
CA ARG A 54 0.19 -15.08 -13.49
C ARG A 54 1.53 -15.50 -12.90
N LEU A 55 2.58 -15.46 -13.73
CA LEU A 55 3.94 -15.81 -13.31
C LEU A 55 4.62 -14.59 -12.68
N PRO A 56 5.31 -14.76 -11.54
CA PRO A 56 6.15 -13.73 -10.96
C PRO A 56 7.38 -13.45 -11.82
N ALA A 57 7.98 -12.27 -11.65
CA ALA A 57 9.43 -12.13 -11.80
C ALA A 57 10.12 -12.65 -10.55
N ALA A 58 11.31 -13.25 -10.67
CA ALA A 58 12.11 -13.68 -9.53
C ALA A 58 13.48 -13.01 -9.51
N LEU A 59 13.96 -12.67 -8.32
CA LEU A 59 15.34 -12.30 -8.05
C LEU A 59 15.92 -13.34 -7.11
N ILE A 60 16.96 -14.03 -7.56
CA ILE A 60 17.55 -15.18 -6.88
C ILE A 60 18.99 -14.82 -6.48
N ASP A 61 19.30 -14.99 -5.20
CA ASP A 61 20.63 -14.76 -4.63
C ASP A 61 21.37 -16.07 -4.32
N ASP A 62 20.64 -17.13 -3.99
CA ASP A 62 21.13 -18.50 -3.83
C ASP A 62 20.43 -19.44 -4.82
N VAL A 63 21.14 -19.77 -5.91
CA VAL A 63 20.60 -20.65 -6.95
C VAL A 63 20.39 -22.06 -6.42
N ASP A 64 21.30 -22.59 -5.61
CA ASP A 64 21.23 -23.97 -5.12
C ASP A 64 19.99 -24.16 -4.25
N ALA A 65 19.72 -23.20 -3.37
CA ALA A 65 18.52 -23.18 -2.54
C ALA A 65 17.24 -22.97 -3.39
N ALA A 66 17.28 -22.05 -4.37
CA ALA A 66 16.12 -21.78 -5.23
C ALA A 66 15.72 -22.97 -6.13
N GLN A 67 16.62 -23.90 -6.43
CA GLN A 67 16.29 -25.10 -7.21
C GLN A 67 15.21 -25.97 -6.55
N GLU A 68 14.95 -25.83 -5.24
CA GLU A 68 13.88 -26.56 -4.56
C GLU A 68 12.47 -26.18 -5.03
N TRP A 69 12.27 -24.92 -5.47
CA TRP A 69 10.94 -24.41 -5.83
C TRP A 69 10.83 -23.88 -7.27
N VAL A 70 11.93 -23.49 -7.94
CA VAL A 70 11.88 -22.88 -9.29
C VAL A 70 11.15 -23.77 -10.30
N TRP A 71 11.35 -25.08 -10.26
CA TRP A 71 10.64 -26.02 -11.13
C TRP A 71 9.13 -26.06 -10.86
N ALA A 72 8.70 -25.82 -9.62
CA ALA A 72 7.28 -25.83 -9.23
C ALA A 72 6.54 -24.63 -9.81
N ILE A 73 7.17 -23.45 -9.78
CA ILE A 73 6.58 -22.17 -10.20
C ILE A 73 6.77 -21.90 -11.70
N TYR A 74 7.94 -22.19 -12.24
CA TYR A 74 8.28 -21.87 -13.63
C TYR A 74 8.36 -23.09 -14.54
N GLY A 75 8.49 -24.29 -13.99
CA GLY A 75 8.63 -25.53 -14.75
C GLY A 75 10.08 -25.97 -14.92
N LEU A 76 10.25 -27.25 -15.28
CA LEU A 76 11.56 -27.89 -15.45
C LEU A 76 12.49 -27.19 -16.47
N PRO A 77 12.03 -26.69 -17.63
CA PRO A 77 12.92 -26.01 -18.59
C PRO A 77 13.61 -24.77 -17.99
N VAL A 78 12.90 -24.03 -17.14
CA VAL A 78 13.42 -22.81 -16.49
C VAL A 78 14.43 -23.19 -15.40
N ALA A 79 14.12 -24.19 -14.59
CA ALA A 79 15.03 -24.70 -13.56
C ALA A 79 16.38 -25.17 -14.17
N ALA A 80 16.32 -25.92 -15.27
CA ALA A 80 17.52 -26.39 -15.97
C ALA A 80 18.33 -25.24 -16.60
N ALA A 81 17.66 -24.23 -17.16
CA ALA A 81 18.33 -23.06 -17.73
C ALA A 81 18.93 -22.13 -16.66
N LEU A 82 18.37 -22.14 -15.44
CA LEU A 82 18.96 -21.43 -14.29
C LEU A 82 20.25 -22.14 -13.81
N ASP A 83 20.25 -23.48 -13.77
CA ASP A 83 21.38 -24.32 -13.35
C ASP A 83 22.54 -24.30 -14.35
N SER A 84 22.27 -24.14 -15.66
CA SER A 84 23.33 -24.09 -16.69
C SER A 84 24.32 -22.93 -16.51
N GLY A 85 23.90 -21.86 -15.81
CA GLY A 85 24.73 -20.69 -15.58
C GLY A 85 24.94 -19.83 -16.83
N ASP A 86 24.08 -19.96 -17.84
CA ASP A 86 24.13 -19.12 -19.03
C ASP A 86 23.76 -17.67 -18.71
N ARG A 87 24.57 -16.71 -19.20
CA ARG A 87 24.38 -15.27 -18.89
C ARG A 87 23.01 -14.72 -19.28
N GLU A 88 22.44 -15.26 -20.35
CA GLU A 88 21.09 -14.94 -20.82
C GLU A 88 20.51 -16.19 -21.48
N ALA A 89 19.30 -16.57 -21.05
CA ALA A 89 18.57 -17.70 -21.62
C ALA A 89 17.08 -17.36 -21.72
N GLU A 90 16.40 -17.94 -22.70
CA GLU A 90 14.93 -17.92 -22.79
C GLU A 90 14.41 -19.34 -22.70
N ALA A 91 13.40 -19.54 -21.86
CA ALA A 91 12.82 -20.85 -21.63
C ALA A 91 11.28 -20.76 -21.57
N PRO A 92 10.57 -21.78 -22.10
CA PRO A 92 9.13 -21.89 -21.89
C PRO A 92 8.85 -22.15 -20.41
N ALA A 93 7.93 -21.38 -19.86
CA ALA A 93 7.49 -21.43 -18.48
C ALA A 93 6.06 -21.93 -18.38
N ALA A 94 5.92 -23.03 -17.64
CA ALA A 94 4.66 -23.63 -17.29
C ALA A 94 4.80 -24.18 -15.86
N PRO A 95 4.07 -23.62 -14.86
CA PRO A 95 4.14 -24.10 -13.49
C PRO A 95 3.88 -25.61 -13.42
N ALA A 96 4.80 -26.37 -12.83
CA ALA A 96 4.58 -27.78 -12.56
C ALA A 96 3.52 -27.97 -11.47
N LEU A 97 3.42 -27.01 -10.54
CA LEU A 97 2.40 -26.94 -9.48
C LEU A 97 1.58 -25.64 -9.60
N PRO A 98 0.55 -25.58 -10.48
CA PRO A 98 -0.23 -24.36 -10.69
C PRO A 98 -0.97 -23.86 -9.45
N ALA A 99 -1.42 -24.76 -8.58
CA ALA A 99 -2.08 -24.39 -7.32
C ALA A 99 -1.12 -23.65 -6.38
N LEU A 100 0.12 -24.12 -6.28
CA LEU A 100 1.16 -23.49 -5.46
C LEU A 100 1.53 -22.09 -5.98
N ALA A 101 1.62 -21.92 -7.31
CA ALA A 101 1.84 -20.61 -7.92
C ALA A 101 0.69 -19.62 -7.63
N VAL A 102 -0.54 -20.14 -7.54
CA VAL A 102 -1.72 -19.35 -7.14
C VAL A 102 -1.63 -18.96 -5.66
N SER A 103 -1.37 -19.91 -4.76
CA SER A 103 -1.22 -19.64 -3.32
C SER A 103 -0.10 -18.66 -3.05
N ALA A 104 1.05 -18.78 -3.72
CA ALA A 104 2.17 -17.84 -3.59
C ALA A 104 1.78 -16.41 -4.00
N ARG A 105 1.04 -16.25 -5.10
CA ARG A 105 0.53 -14.94 -5.51
C ARG A 105 -0.47 -14.38 -4.50
N ARG A 106 -1.36 -15.22 -3.95
CA ARG A 106 -2.33 -14.82 -2.92
C ARG A 106 -1.63 -14.41 -1.63
N LEU A 107 -0.57 -15.12 -1.22
CA LEU A 107 0.25 -14.77 -0.05
C LEU A 107 0.94 -13.41 -0.24
N ALA A 108 1.61 -13.22 -1.38
CA ALA A 108 2.22 -11.93 -1.74
C ALA A 108 1.21 -10.77 -1.72
N TYR A 109 -0.02 -11.05 -2.17
CA TYR A 109 -1.12 -10.09 -2.13
C TYR A 109 -1.62 -9.79 -0.73
N ALA A 110 -1.76 -10.80 0.15
CA ALA A 110 -2.14 -10.58 1.53
C ALA A 110 -1.11 -9.71 2.27
N HIS A 111 0.19 -9.96 2.04
CA HIS A 111 1.25 -9.08 2.55
C HIS A 111 1.18 -7.66 1.97
N TRP A 112 0.92 -7.52 0.67
CA TRP A 112 0.70 -6.21 0.08
C TRP A 112 -0.49 -5.48 0.70
N ALA A 113 -1.63 -6.17 0.88
CA ALA A 113 -2.83 -5.58 1.46
C ALA A 113 -2.56 -5.09 2.90
N SER A 114 -1.74 -5.82 3.67
CA SER A 114 -1.37 -5.39 5.04
C SER A 114 -0.58 -4.08 5.08
N ARG A 115 0.06 -3.68 3.97
CA ARG A 115 0.95 -2.52 3.89
C ARG A 115 0.41 -1.38 3.03
N TRP A 116 -0.39 -1.71 2.02
CA TRP A 116 -0.76 -0.78 0.94
C TRP A 116 -2.25 -0.76 0.64
N TRP A 117 -3.09 -1.48 1.40
CA TRP A 117 -4.54 -1.42 1.20
C TRP A 117 -5.03 0.03 1.36
N PRO A 118 -5.66 0.63 0.34
CA PRO A 118 -5.91 2.06 0.31
C PRO A 118 -7.25 2.40 0.99
N ALA A 119 -7.38 2.06 2.27
CA ALA A 119 -8.59 2.37 3.03
C ALA A 119 -8.84 3.89 3.06
N SER A 120 -10.09 4.26 2.82
CA SER A 120 -10.48 5.65 2.61
C SER A 120 -11.95 5.84 2.96
N THR A 121 -12.22 6.64 3.99
CA THR A 121 -13.59 7.07 4.31
C THR A 121 -14.12 7.99 3.20
N LEU A 122 -13.23 8.82 2.63
CA LEU A 122 -13.59 9.79 1.59
C LEU A 122 -13.97 9.15 0.26
N ASP A 123 -13.33 8.03 -0.09
CA ASP A 123 -13.57 7.31 -1.35
C ASP A 123 -14.45 6.06 -1.17
N GLY A 124 -14.92 5.78 0.06
CA GLY A 124 -15.74 4.61 0.37
C GLY A 124 -15.01 3.28 0.18
N ILE A 125 -13.72 3.23 0.55
CA ILE A 125 -12.92 2.00 0.52
C ILE A 125 -12.80 1.50 1.96
N ALA A 126 -13.57 0.45 2.27
CA ALA A 126 -13.58 -0.16 3.59
C ALA A 126 -12.19 -0.65 4.02
N THR A 127 -11.94 -0.61 5.34
CA THR A 127 -10.73 -1.16 5.94
C THR A 127 -10.80 -2.69 5.94
N LEU A 128 -9.63 -3.32 5.91
CA LEU A 128 -9.50 -4.77 6.10
C LEU A 128 -9.21 -5.05 7.57
N ASP A 129 -9.99 -5.95 8.18
CA ASP A 129 -9.74 -6.41 9.55
C ASP A 129 -8.33 -7.03 9.64
N PRO A 130 -7.40 -6.45 10.43
CA PRO A 130 -6.05 -6.97 10.55
C PRO A 130 -6.00 -8.42 11.05
N ALA A 131 -6.91 -8.82 11.94
CA ALA A 131 -6.92 -10.18 12.49
C ALA A 131 -7.37 -11.21 11.46
N LEU A 132 -8.29 -10.84 10.55
CA LEU A 132 -8.66 -11.70 9.43
C LEU A 132 -7.55 -11.76 8.40
N LEU A 133 -6.88 -10.64 8.13
CA LEU A 133 -5.76 -10.59 7.20
C LEU A 133 -4.58 -11.44 7.70
N ASP A 134 -4.25 -11.35 8.99
CA ASP A 134 -3.22 -12.20 9.62
C ASP A 134 -3.58 -13.69 9.51
N ARG A 135 -4.87 -14.03 9.60
CA ARG A 135 -5.35 -15.40 9.41
C ARG A 135 -5.20 -15.87 7.96
N ASP A 136 -5.55 -15.02 6.99
CA ASP A 136 -5.34 -15.31 5.57
C ASP A 136 -3.85 -15.53 5.28
N ILE A 137 -2.97 -14.66 5.80
CA ILE A 137 -1.51 -14.80 5.68
C ILE A 137 -1.06 -16.14 6.25
N ALA A 138 -1.41 -16.47 7.50
CA ALA A 138 -0.97 -17.71 8.14
C ALA A 138 -1.40 -18.97 7.35
N LEU A 139 -2.64 -19.02 6.87
CA LEU A 139 -3.13 -20.14 6.06
C LEU A 139 -2.39 -20.26 4.73
N LEU A 140 -2.16 -19.12 4.05
CA LEU A 140 -1.43 -19.09 2.78
C LEU A 140 0.06 -19.41 2.94
N THR A 141 0.66 -19.04 4.06
CA THR A 141 2.03 -19.45 4.43
C THR A 141 2.13 -20.97 4.59
N GLU A 142 1.16 -21.60 5.27
CA GLU A 142 1.10 -23.06 5.37
C GLU A 142 0.96 -23.75 3.99
N GLU A 143 0.13 -23.19 3.10
CA GLU A 143 0.02 -23.68 1.72
C GLU A 143 1.31 -23.51 0.90
N CYS A 144 2.16 -22.56 1.28
CA CYS A 144 3.41 -22.20 0.60
C CYS A 144 4.68 -22.65 1.35
N GLU A 145 4.59 -23.55 2.33
CA GLU A 145 5.71 -23.99 3.18
C GLU A 145 6.96 -24.40 2.39
N SER A 146 6.80 -25.03 1.22
CA SER A 146 7.93 -25.46 0.38
C SER A 146 8.62 -24.33 -0.41
N LEU A 147 8.08 -23.10 -0.36
CA LEU A 147 8.63 -21.92 -1.04
C LEU A 147 9.27 -20.93 -0.07
N VAL A 148 8.57 -20.66 1.04
CA VAL A 148 8.93 -19.59 1.96
C VAL A 148 10.04 -20.03 2.89
N ASP A 149 11.03 -19.16 3.11
CA ASP A 149 11.94 -19.36 4.22
C ASP A 149 11.17 -19.03 5.50
N GLY A 150 11.27 -19.85 6.55
CA GLY A 150 10.46 -19.73 7.78
C GLY A 150 10.61 -18.40 8.54
N ALA A 151 11.41 -17.46 8.03
CA ALA A 151 11.53 -16.08 8.46
C ALA A 151 10.28 -15.22 8.20
N ASP A 152 9.40 -15.61 7.26
CA ASP A 152 8.09 -14.95 7.06
C ASP A 152 7.08 -15.24 8.18
N VAL A 153 7.44 -16.08 9.17
CA VAL A 153 6.72 -16.23 10.44
C VAL A 153 6.98 -15.01 11.33
N LEU A 154 6.46 -13.85 10.94
CA LEU A 154 6.27 -12.77 11.89
C LEU A 154 5.09 -13.15 12.79
N ALA A 155 5.33 -14.00 13.79
CA ALA A 155 4.34 -14.31 14.81
C ALA A 155 3.96 -12.98 15.51
N PRO A 156 2.71 -12.50 15.39
CA PRO A 156 2.31 -11.31 16.11
C PRO A 156 2.36 -11.60 17.62
N PRO A 157 2.71 -10.63 18.48
CA PRO A 157 2.39 -10.76 19.90
C PRO A 157 0.87 -10.90 20.00
N ALA A 158 0.41 -11.99 20.62
CA ALA A 158 -1.01 -12.29 20.77
C ALA A 158 -1.77 -11.06 21.30
N PRO A 159 -2.78 -10.55 20.57
CA PRO A 159 -3.60 -9.47 21.09
C PRO A 159 -4.46 -10.01 22.24
N ALA A 160 -4.45 -9.32 23.37
CA ALA A 160 -5.46 -9.50 24.39
C ALA A 160 -6.81 -9.09 23.79
N VAL A 161 -7.72 -10.05 23.65
CA VAL A 161 -9.10 -9.84 23.22
C VAL A 161 -9.76 -8.86 24.19
N ILE A 162 -10.07 -7.66 23.70
CA ILE A 162 -10.99 -6.73 24.35
C ILE A 162 -12.22 -6.67 23.46
N GLU A 163 -13.28 -7.36 23.88
CA GLU A 163 -14.61 -7.16 23.31
C GLU A 163 -15.13 -5.78 23.72
N THR A 164 -15.39 -4.92 22.75
CA THR A 164 -16.29 -3.77 22.93
C THR A 164 -17.26 -3.68 21.77
N SER A 165 -18.46 -4.23 21.97
CA SER A 165 -19.66 -3.76 21.28
C SER A 165 -19.94 -2.31 21.70
N LEU A 166 -20.37 -1.43 20.78
CA LEU A 166 -21.51 -0.51 20.94
C LEU A 166 -21.73 0.39 19.69
N ARG A 167 -22.83 0.08 18.99
CA ARG A 167 -23.88 0.94 18.39
C ARG A 167 -23.57 2.00 17.31
N ALA A 168 -24.24 1.78 16.18
CA ALA A 168 -24.80 2.79 15.29
C ALA A 168 -25.65 3.83 16.07
N SER A 169 -25.24 5.09 16.01
CA SER A 169 -26.07 6.32 15.93
C SER A 169 -25.12 7.51 16.02
N ASP A 170 -25.03 8.30 14.94
CA ASP A 170 -25.15 9.77 14.96
C ASP A 170 -24.71 10.34 13.60
N TYR A 171 -25.60 10.20 12.60
CA TYR A 171 -25.60 11.14 11.48
C TYR A 171 -26.00 12.52 12.03
N ALA A 172 -24.99 13.33 12.37
CA ALA A 172 -25.16 14.76 12.54
C ALA A 172 -24.55 15.47 11.31
N LEU A 173 -25.42 15.74 10.35
CA LEU A 173 -25.17 16.68 9.26
C LEU A 173 -24.86 18.05 9.88
N ALA A 174 -23.58 18.45 9.92
CA ALA A 174 -23.17 19.79 10.33
C ALA A 174 -22.31 20.45 9.25
N ALA A 175 -22.99 21.06 8.29
CA ALA A 175 -22.45 22.26 7.64
C ALA A 175 -22.41 23.36 8.71
N GLY A 176 -21.33 23.42 9.48
CA GLY A 176 -21.11 24.41 10.52
C GLY A 176 -19.69 24.93 10.42
N ASP A 177 -19.57 26.19 10.04
CA ASP A 177 -18.40 27.00 10.30
C ASP A 177 -18.03 26.90 11.78
N GLY A 178 -16.94 26.17 12.10
CA GLY A 178 -16.36 26.24 13.44
C GLY A 178 -16.18 27.71 13.80
N ALA A 179 -16.79 28.13 14.91
CA ALA A 179 -16.90 29.53 15.33
C ALA A 179 -15.52 30.20 15.30
N ARG A 180 -15.24 30.91 14.22
CA ARG A 180 -13.98 31.64 14.04
C ARG A 180 -14.05 32.95 14.82
N PRO A 181 -12.92 33.41 15.40
CA PRO A 181 -12.87 34.76 15.92
C PRO A 181 -13.30 35.75 14.84
N ALA A 182 -14.24 36.63 15.18
CA ALA A 182 -14.76 37.64 14.28
C ALA A 182 -13.60 38.54 13.79
N GLY A 183 -13.11 38.31 12.56
CA GLY A 183 -11.98 39.05 11.99
C GLY A 183 -11.00 38.23 11.15
N ALA A 184 -11.02 36.89 11.24
CA ALA A 184 -10.12 36.04 10.46
C ALA A 184 -10.52 35.96 8.97
N LEU A 185 -9.61 36.32 8.06
CA LEU A 185 -9.81 36.27 6.61
C LEU A 185 -9.12 35.05 5.99
N VAL A 186 -9.85 34.22 5.24
CA VAL A 186 -9.25 33.14 4.44
C VAL A 186 -8.68 33.73 3.15
N LEU A 187 -7.36 33.67 2.99
CA LEU A 187 -6.63 34.19 1.84
C LEU A 187 -6.58 33.20 0.67
N ALA A 188 -6.45 31.91 0.99
CA ALA A 188 -6.39 30.82 0.01
C ALA A 188 -6.77 29.50 0.68
N ARG A 189 -7.12 28.50 -0.14
CA ARG A 189 -7.36 27.13 0.28
C ARG A 189 -6.92 26.16 -0.80
N GLY A 190 -6.62 24.93 -0.42
CA GLY A 190 -6.32 23.85 -1.35
C GLY A 190 -6.63 22.48 -0.76
N THR A 191 -6.72 21.51 -1.65
CA THR A 191 -6.89 20.09 -1.34
C THR A 191 -5.94 19.27 -2.19
N GLY A 192 -5.53 18.10 -1.71
CA GLY A 192 -4.65 17.20 -2.45
C GLY A 192 -4.40 15.89 -1.74
N GLY A 193 -3.74 14.98 -2.45
CA GLY A 193 -3.30 13.69 -1.91
C GLY A 193 -1.96 13.79 -1.20
N TRP A 194 -1.43 12.63 -0.83
CA TRP A 194 -0.13 12.49 -0.18
C TRP A 194 0.62 11.28 -0.73
N ASP A 195 1.92 11.20 -0.48
CA ASP A 195 2.72 10.03 -0.85
C ASP A 195 2.58 8.94 0.22
N TRP A 196 1.87 7.86 -0.10
CA TRP A 196 1.64 6.74 0.82
C TRP A 196 2.93 6.13 1.37
N ARG A 197 4.08 6.32 0.71
CA ARG A 197 5.38 5.83 1.19
C ARG A 197 5.93 6.64 2.37
N ALA A 198 5.38 7.82 2.65
CA ALA A 198 5.90 8.74 3.65
C ALA A 198 5.35 8.51 5.07
N CYS A 199 4.36 7.61 5.24
CA CYS A 199 3.84 7.23 6.55
C CYS A 199 3.62 5.72 6.64
N PRO A 200 3.72 5.12 7.84
CA PRO A 200 3.23 3.77 8.10
C PRO A 200 1.76 3.58 7.68
N PRO A 201 1.35 2.36 7.29
CA PRO A 201 -0.05 2.05 7.04
C PRO A 201 -0.90 2.30 8.29
N GLY A 202 -2.17 2.65 8.10
CA GLY A 202 -3.13 2.82 9.22
C GLY A 202 -3.14 4.19 9.89
N LEU A 203 -2.43 5.19 9.37
CA LEU A 203 -2.39 6.54 9.98
C LEU A 203 -3.22 7.60 9.23
N VAL A 204 -3.11 7.64 7.92
CA VAL A 204 -3.70 8.68 7.07
C VAL A 204 -4.62 8.03 6.03
N ASP A 205 -5.75 8.67 5.74
CA ASP A 205 -6.70 8.24 4.71
C ASP A 205 -6.03 8.22 3.32
N ALA A 206 -6.30 7.19 2.52
CA ALA A 206 -5.61 6.99 1.24
C ALA A 206 -6.09 7.91 0.09
N SER A 207 -7.11 8.74 0.29
CA SER A 207 -7.70 9.57 -0.76
C SER A 207 -6.74 10.62 -1.35
N GLU A 208 -6.94 10.97 -2.64
CA GLU A 208 -6.30 12.15 -3.24
C GLU A 208 -6.90 13.47 -2.76
N SER A 209 -7.90 13.41 -1.88
CA SER A 209 -8.46 14.58 -1.20
C SER A 209 -8.20 14.58 0.31
N ALA A 210 -7.36 13.66 0.81
CA ALA A 210 -7.12 13.50 2.24
C ALA A 210 -6.50 14.74 2.89
N VAL A 211 -5.68 15.50 2.17
CA VAL A 211 -5.03 16.72 2.69
C VAL A 211 -5.84 17.93 2.27
N SER A 212 -6.24 18.75 3.24
CA SER A 212 -6.84 20.06 3.01
C SER A 212 -6.13 21.13 3.83
N TRP A 213 -6.08 22.34 3.29
CA TRP A 213 -5.43 23.46 3.95
C TRP A 213 -6.04 24.80 3.61
N GLN A 214 -5.84 25.75 4.52
CA GLN A 214 -6.34 27.11 4.41
C GLN A 214 -5.27 28.08 4.91
N LEU A 215 -5.01 29.13 4.13
CA LEU A 215 -4.27 30.30 4.59
C LEU A 215 -5.25 31.25 5.28
N VAL A 216 -5.06 31.47 6.57
CA VAL A 216 -5.89 32.33 7.39
C VAL A 216 -5.06 33.52 7.85
N ARG A 217 -5.61 34.72 7.71
CA ARG A 217 -5.03 35.95 8.27
C ARG A 217 -5.87 36.43 9.42
N ASP A 218 -5.25 36.54 10.60
CA ASP A 218 -5.87 37.09 11.79
C ASP A 218 -4.91 38.08 12.48
N ALA A 219 -5.45 39.23 12.89
CA ALA A 219 -4.69 40.32 13.52
C ALA A 219 -3.36 40.70 12.83
N GLY A 220 -3.29 40.54 11.50
CA GLY A 220 -2.08 40.82 10.70
C GLY A 220 -1.08 39.65 10.59
N ALA A 221 -1.23 38.59 11.38
CA ALA A 221 -0.48 37.35 11.23
C ALA A 221 -1.12 36.45 10.17
N THR A 222 -0.32 35.76 9.36
CA THR A 222 -0.81 34.78 8.38
C THR A 222 -0.38 33.39 8.84
N ALA A 223 -1.33 32.48 9.01
CA ALA A 223 -1.10 31.09 9.38
C ALA A 223 -1.65 30.15 8.32
N VAL A 224 -1.04 28.97 8.19
CA VAL A 224 -1.60 27.84 7.45
C VAL A 224 -2.24 26.89 8.44
N ALA A 225 -3.55 26.68 8.30
CA ALA A 225 -4.29 25.65 9.00
C ALA A 225 -4.39 24.42 8.09
N ILE A 226 -4.03 23.25 8.62
CA ILE A 226 -3.88 21.98 7.89
C ILE A 226 -4.81 20.97 8.55
N SER A 227 -5.55 20.25 7.72
CA SER A 227 -6.48 19.21 8.12
C SER A 227 -6.28 18.03 7.20
N VAL A 228 -5.90 16.88 7.76
CA VAL A 228 -5.64 15.65 7.01
C VAL A 228 -6.58 14.57 7.52
N ALA A 229 -7.36 13.96 6.64
CA ALA A 229 -8.23 12.84 7.01
C ALA A 229 -7.39 11.70 7.60
N ALA A 230 -7.77 11.23 8.79
CA ALA A 230 -7.15 10.08 9.42
C ALA A 230 -7.62 8.78 8.76
N HIS A 231 -6.80 7.73 8.89
CA HIS A 231 -7.22 6.39 8.50
C HIS A 231 -8.52 5.99 9.24
N PRO A 232 -9.47 5.28 8.62
CA PRO A 232 -10.77 4.99 9.24
C PRO A 232 -10.65 4.23 10.58
N ASP A 233 -9.68 3.33 10.67
CA ASP A 233 -9.38 2.56 11.89
C ASP A 233 -8.19 3.14 12.68
N LEU A 234 -8.05 4.48 12.74
CA LEU A 234 -6.94 5.10 13.46
C LEU A 234 -6.95 4.65 14.94
N PRO A 235 -5.83 4.16 15.50
CA PRO A 235 -5.75 3.83 16.91
C PRO A 235 -6.01 5.05 17.80
N ALA A 236 -6.82 4.87 18.85
CA ALA A 236 -7.16 5.94 19.79
C ALA A 236 -5.94 6.63 20.44
N ALA A 237 -4.81 5.91 20.55
CA ALA A 237 -3.56 6.44 21.08
C ALA A 237 -2.40 6.14 20.10
N VAL A 238 -2.02 7.14 19.32
CA VAL A 238 -0.84 7.07 18.45
C VAL A 238 0.41 7.56 19.20
N PRO A 239 1.48 6.73 19.32
CA PRO A 239 2.75 7.16 19.91
C PRO A 239 3.30 8.43 19.25
N ALA A 240 3.91 9.31 20.03
CA ALA A 240 4.39 10.61 19.54
C ALA A 240 5.36 10.51 18.34
N HIS A 241 6.17 9.46 18.29
CA HIS A 241 7.13 9.22 17.21
C HIS A 241 6.48 8.68 15.91
N LEU A 242 5.22 8.26 15.95
CA LEU A 242 4.45 7.82 14.78
C LEU A 242 3.44 8.86 14.30
N ARG A 243 3.38 10.03 14.96
CA ARG A 243 2.46 11.09 14.54
C ARG A 243 2.93 11.68 13.22
N PRO A 244 2.01 11.92 12.26
CA PRO A 244 2.36 12.56 11.01
C PRO A 244 2.70 14.03 11.22
N TRP A 245 3.56 14.53 10.35
CA TRP A 245 4.02 15.91 10.26
C TRP A 245 3.69 16.47 8.89
N ALA A 246 3.34 17.75 8.85
CA ALA A 246 3.09 18.47 7.62
C ALA A 246 4.26 19.40 7.30
N ARG A 247 4.96 19.04 6.23
CA ARG A 247 5.98 19.88 5.61
C ARG A 247 5.30 20.89 4.69
N ILE A 248 5.54 22.16 4.94
CA ILE A 248 4.91 23.30 4.27
C ILE A 248 5.98 24.00 3.43
N ASP A 249 5.85 23.92 2.11
CA ASP A 249 6.69 24.68 1.17
C ASP A 249 5.92 25.90 0.65
N THR A 250 6.43 27.09 0.95
CA THR A 250 5.85 28.36 0.49
C THR A 250 6.48 28.88 -0.82
N GLY A 251 7.45 28.17 -1.38
CA GLY A 251 8.31 28.60 -2.47
C GLY A 251 9.50 29.47 -2.03
N HIS A 252 9.44 30.03 -0.82
CA HIS A 252 10.49 30.90 -0.24
C HIS A 252 11.03 30.38 1.10
N SER A 253 10.21 29.65 1.86
CA SER A 253 10.55 29.07 3.15
C SER A 253 9.92 27.69 3.28
N GLU A 254 10.60 26.83 4.02
CA GLU A 254 10.10 25.53 4.42
C GLU A 254 9.86 25.54 5.92
N LEU A 255 8.70 25.02 6.33
CA LEU A 255 8.30 24.87 7.71
C LEU A 255 7.86 23.43 7.91
N ASP A 256 7.99 22.93 9.13
CA ASP A 256 7.49 21.63 9.49
C ASP A 256 6.66 21.75 10.77
N THR A 257 5.54 21.03 10.84
CA THR A 257 4.61 21.09 11.96
C THR A 257 4.07 19.71 12.28
N GLU A 258 4.16 19.31 13.55
CA GLU A 258 3.55 18.08 14.05
C GLU A 258 2.03 18.20 13.92
N LEU A 259 1.39 17.16 13.38
CA LEU A 259 -0.06 17.07 13.35
C LEU A 259 -0.56 16.35 14.60
N ARG A 260 -1.60 16.91 15.21
CA ARG A 260 -2.29 16.31 16.36
C ARG A 260 -3.56 15.62 15.91
N ALA A 261 -3.82 14.43 16.43
CA ALA A 261 -5.09 13.75 16.21
C ALA A 261 -6.24 14.54 16.86
N ALA A 262 -7.34 14.67 16.14
CA ALA A 262 -8.59 15.25 16.57
C ALA A 262 -9.71 14.45 15.88
N ASP A 263 -10.28 13.50 16.62
CA ASP A 263 -11.30 12.56 16.14
C ASP A 263 -10.84 11.81 14.88
N ASP A 264 -11.47 12.08 13.72
CA ASP A 264 -11.20 11.46 12.41
C ASP A 264 -10.17 12.22 11.57
N THR A 265 -9.49 13.21 12.16
CA THR A 265 -8.68 14.17 11.43
C THR A 265 -7.37 14.48 12.17
N TRP A 266 -6.28 14.59 11.43
CA TRP A 266 -5.03 15.17 11.89
C TRP A 266 -5.01 16.68 11.62
N ILE A 267 -4.82 17.49 12.66
CA ILE A 267 -4.85 18.94 12.58
C ILE A 267 -3.46 19.51 12.86
N GLY A 268 -3.03 20.47 12.05
CA GLY A 268 -1.81 21.24 12.27
C GLY A 268 -2.03 22.72 11.99
N GLU A 269 -1.26 23.58 12.65
CA GLU A 269 -1.27 25.01 12.38
C GLU A 269 0.15 25.56 12.48
N SER A 270 0.54 26.38 11.50
CA SER A 270 1.86 27.01 11.48
C SER A 270 1.78 28.46 11.01
N VAL A 271 2.45 29.36 11.73
CA VAL A 271 2.51 30.78 11.38
C VAL A 271 3.58 30.99 10.30
N LEU A 272 3.20 31.63 9.20
CA LEU A 272 4.12 31.90 8.10
C LEU A 272 4.99 33.13 8.40
N PRO A 273 6.32 33.06 8.20
CA PRO A 273 7.22 34.18 8.46
C PRO A 273 7.08 35.32 7.44
N ALA A 274 6.53 35.02 6.26
CA ALA A 274 6.29 35.96 5.17
C ALA A 274 5.02 35.57 4.41
N PRO A 275 4.37 36.50 3.68
CA PRO A 275 3.26 36.16 2.81
C PRO A 275 3.70 35.14 1.75
N ALA A 276 2.96 34.05 1.62
CA ALA A 276 3.20 33.00 0.64
C ALA A 276 2.36 33.22 -0.62
N SER A 277 2.98 33.08 -1.79
CA SER A 277 2.28 33.11 -3.08
C SER A 277 1.88 31.72 -3.56
N THR A 278 2.53 30.68 -3.03
CA THR A 278 2.26 29.26 -3.28
C THR A 278 2.35 28.51 -1.96
N VAL A 279 1.51 27.51 -1.76
CA VAL A 279 1.57 26.62 -0.58
C VAL A 279 1.46 25.19 -1.08
N ARG A 280 2.45 24.37 -0.73
CA ARG A 280 2.43 22.92 -0.94
C ARG A 280 2.59 22.24 0.40
N ILE A 281 1.82 21.18 0.59
CA ILE A 281 1.83 20.42 1.83
C ILE A 281 2.18 18.99 1.48
N ALA A 282 3.19 18.45 2.14
CA ALA A 282 3.54 17.04 2.11
C ALA A 282 3.39 16.47 3.51
N ILE A 283 2.75 15.30 3.61
CA ILE A 283 2.55 14.58 4.85
C ILE A 283 3.63 13.51 4.96
N HIS A 284 4.23 13.39 6.13
CA HIS A 284 5.28 12.39 6.40
C HIS A 284 5.36 12.05 7.88
N VAL A 285 5.95 10.91 8.22
CA VAL A 285 6.42 10.61 9.58
C VAL A 285 7.96 10.72 9.58
N PRO A 286 8.56 11.52 10.48
CA PRO A 286 10.02 11.64 10.54
C PRO A 286 10.72 10.30 10.69
N GLY A 287 11.68 10.03 9.80
CA GLY A 287 12.43 8.76 9.78
C GLY A 287 11.70 7.59 9.10
N PHE A 288 10.54 7.81 8.48
CA PHE A 288 9.82 6.81 7.70
C PHE A 288 9.83 7.13 6.21
N GLY A 289 9.94 6.09 5.38
CA GLY A 289 9.85 6.20 3.93
C GLY A 289 11.13 6.67 3.25
N PRO A 290 11.11 6.76 1.91
CA PRO A 290 12.21 7.36 1.16
C PRO A 290 12.34 8.83 1.55
N ASP A 291 13.58 9.34 1.62
CA ASP A 291 13.85 10.75 1.91
C ASP A 291 13.41 11.62 0.72
N THR A 292 12.10 11.88 0.64
CA THR A 292 11.49 12.71 -0.37
C THR A 292 11.76 14.15 0.04
N GLY A 293 12.87 14.69 -0.47
CA GLY A 293 13.16 16.11 -0.34
C GLY A 293 11.98 16.98 -0.82
N PRO A 294 11.91 18.26 -0.42
CA PRO A 294 10.73 19.14 -0.57
C PRO A 294 10.22 19.36 -2.00
N ARG A 295 11.00 19.00 -3.03
CA ARG A 295 10.59 19.07 -4.45
C ARG A 295 9.90 17.82 -4.96
N SER A 296 9.87 16.74 -4.18
CA SER A 296 9.17 15.52 -4.55
C SER A 296 7.70 15.62 -4.14
N THR A 297 6.99 16.62 -4.65
CA THR A 297 5.54 16.46 -4.77
C THR A 297 5.27 15.22 -5.58
N SER A 298 4.34 14.36 -5.16
CA SER A 298 3.97 13.17 -5.92
C SER A 298 3.79 13.57 -7.38
N ALA A 299 4.63 13.02 -8.27
CA ALA A 299 4.54 13.36 -9.67
C ALA A 299 3.12 13.03 -10.17
N PRO A 300 2.61 13.68 -11.23
CA PRO A 300 1.30 13.31 -11.79
C PRO A 300 1.16 11.81 -12.05
N ALA A 301 2.27 11.12 -12.37
CA ALA A 301 2.33 9.67 -12.50
C ALA A 301 2.07 8.91 -11.18
N ASP A 302 2.55 9.41 -10.04
CA ASP A 302 2.31 8.80 -8.72
C ASP A 302 0.84 8.93 -8.31
N ALA A 303 0.22 10.08 -8.60
CA ALA A 303 -1.21 10.27 -8.35
C ALA A 303 -2.08 9.35 -9.23
N ALA A 304 -1.70 9.17 -10.50
CA ALA A 304 -2.36 8.22 -11.39
C ALA A 304 -2.21 6.77 -10.90
N LEU A 305 -1.03 6.40 -10.38
CA LEU A 305 -0.80 5.08 -9.79
C LEU A 305 -1.70 4.83 -8.59
N ARG A 306 -1.78 5.79 -7.65
CA ARG A 306 -2.66 5.68 -6.49
C ARG A 306 -4.14 5.60 -6.87
N GLN A 307 -4.56 6.30 -7.92
CA GLN A 307 -5.91 6.15 -8.48
C GLN A 307 -6.17 4.72 -8.97
N LEU A 308 -5.24 4.14 -9.74
CA LEU A 308 -5.38 2.77 -10.20
C LEU A 308 -5.44 1.76 -9.04
N VAL A 309 -4.65 1.97 -7.99
CA VAL A 309 -4.68 1.12 -6.78
C VAL A 309 -6.00 1.25 -6.02
N ARG A 310 -6.55 2.47 -5.87
CA ARG A 310 -7.88 2.66 -5.28
C ARG A 310 -8.98 2.01 -6.11
N ASP A 311 -8.97 2.21 -7.43
CA ASP A 311 -9.96 1.60 -8.34
C ASP A 311 -9.90 0.07 -8.29
N PHE A 312 -8.69 -0.49 -8.18
CA PHE A 312 -8.47 -1.92 -7.99
C PHE A 312 -9.09 -2.40 -6.66
N ALA A 313 -8.80 -1.74 -5.53
CA ALA A 313 -9.37 -2.10 -4.23
C ALA A 313 -10.90 -2.03 -4.21
N SER A 314 -11.49 -0.94 -4.73
CA SER A 314 -12.94 -0.79 -4.86
C SER A 314 -13.56 -1.85 -5.77
N THR A 315 -12.86 -2.30 -6.81
CA THR A 315 -13.33 -3.39 -7.67
C THR A 315 -13.35 -4.71 -6.91
N ARG A 316 -12.30 -5.01 -6.14
CA ARG A 316 -12.22 -6.23 -5.34
C ARG A 316 -13.28 -6.31 -4.25
N LEU A 317 -13.55 -5.21 -3.55
CA LEU A 317 -14.63 -5.17 -2.56
C LEU A 317 -16.01 -5.43 -3.21
N ARG A 318 -16.26 -4.87 -4.40
CA ARG A 318 -17.50 -5.14 -5.15
C ARG A 318 -17.61 -6.60 -5.59
N GLU A 319 -16.51 -7.21 -6.02
CA GLU A 319 -16.47 -8.63 -6.38
C GLU A 319 -16.67 -9.54 -5.16
N ALA A 320 -16.13 -9.16 -4.01
CA ALA A 320 -16.33 -9.86 -2.74
C ALA A 320 -17.78 -9.79 -2.24
N ALA A 321 -18.46 -8.65 -2.44
CA ALA A 321 -19.87 -8.47 -2.09
C ALA A 321 -20.82 -9.31 -2.98
N ALA A 322 -20.45 -9.53 -4.23
CA ALA A 322 -21.28 -10.22 -5.22
C ALA A 322 -20.53 -11.41 -5.86
N PRO A 323 -20.29 -12.50 -5.11
CA PRO A 323 -19.52 -13.63 -5.60
C PRO A 323 -20.19 -14.25 -6.83
N THR A 324 -19.49 -14.22 -7.96
CA THR A 324 -20.00 -14.78 -9.21
C THR A 324 -20.08 -16.31 -9.10
N VAL A 325 -21.29 -16.86 -9.00
CA VAL A 325 -21.51 -18.30 -8.90
C VAL A 325 -21.06 -18.99 -10.19
N GLY A 326 -19.97 -19.76 -10.15
CA GLY A 326 -19.57 -20.67 -11.23
C GLY A 326 -18.20 -20.40 -11.87
N HIS A 327 -17.47 -19.36 -11.47
CA HIS A 327 -16.05 -19.21 -11.83
C HIS A 327 -15.19 -19.61 -10.64
N THR A 328 -14.37 -20.66 -10.76
CA THR A 328 -13.24 -20.86 -9.85
C THR A 328 -12.24 -19.76 -10.17
N ASP A 329 -12.44 -18.58 -9.57
CA ASP A 329 -11.45 -17.53 -9.65
C ASP A 329 -10.18 -18.02 -8.96
N LEU A 330 -9.11 -18.12 -9.74
CA LEU A 330 -7.80 -18.50 -9.23
C LEU A 330 -7.27 -17.43 -8.25
N PHE A 331 -7.88 -16.25 -8.19
CA PHE A 331 -7.48 -15.15 -7.32
C PHE A 331 -8.66 -14.65 -6.46
N ALA A 332 -9.35 -15.60 -5.81
CA ALA A 332 -10.50 -15.35 -4.95
C ALA A 332 -10.20 -14.31 -3.84
N PRO A 333 -11.21 -13.53 -3.42
CA PRO A 333 -11.11 -12.61 -2.29
C PRO A 333 -10.57 -13.26 -1.01
N LEU A 334 -9.79 -12.49 -0.25
CA LEU A 334 -9.37 -12.83 1.10
C LEU A 334 -10.57 -12.82 2.07
N LEU A 335 -10.48 -13.51 3.20
CA LEU A 335 -11.52 -13.47 4.23
C LEU A 335 -11.72 -12.04 4.73
N ALA A 336 -10.64 -11.27 4.88
CA ALA A 336 -10.70 -9.86 5.27
C ALA A 336 -11.51 -9.01 4.27
N GLU A 337 -11.38 -9.27 2.96
CA GLU A 337 -12.12 -8.54 1.92
C GLU A 337 -13.61 -8.92 1.92
N ILE A 338 -13.92 -10.20 2.12
CA ILE A 338 -15.31 -10.68 2.23
C ILE A 338 -15.99 -10.05 3.44
N ALA A 339 -15.31 -9.98 4.59
CA ALA A 339 -15.83 -9.33 5.78
C ALA A 339 -16.03 -7.82 5.59
N ALA A 340 -15.05 -7.13 5.00
CA ALA A 340 -15.13 -5.71 4.71
C ALA A 340 -16.30 -5.38 3.76
N ALA A 341 -16.47 -6.18 2.71
CA ALA A 341 -17.56 -6.03 1.75
C ALA A 341 -18.96 -6.28 2.37
N ALA A 342 -19.06 -7.20 3.33
CA ALA A 342 -20.31 -7.46 4.05
C ALA A 342 -20.69 -6.30 4.98
N ALA A 343 -19.72 -5.72 5.70
CA ALA A 343 -19.95 -4.60 6.61
C ALA A 343 -20.46 -3.33 5.90
N ASP A 344 -20.02 -3.10 4.66
CA ASP A 344 -20.46 -1.96 3.84
C ASP A 344 -21.89 -2.15 3.30
N SER A 345 -22.37 -3.40 3.19
CA SER A 345 -23.72 -3.72 2.72
C SER A 345 -24.82 -3.62 3.78
N ASP A 346 -24.44 -3.48 5.06
CA ASP A 346 -25.37 -3.35 6.18
C ASP A 346 -25.85 -1.89 6.41
N PHE A 347 -25.48 -0.97 5.52
CA PHE A 347 -25.94 0.43 5.46
C PHE A 347 -26.88 0.69 4.27
#